data_AF-A0A1Z1W2K3-F1
#
_entry.id   AF-A0A1Z1W2K3-F1
#
_cell.length_a   1.000
_cell.length_b   1.000
_cell.length_c   1.000
_cell.angle_alpha   90.00
_cell.angle_beta   90.00
_cell.angle_gamma   90.00
#
_symmetry.space_group_name_H-M   'P 1'
#
loop_
_entity.id
_entity.type
_entity.pdbx_description
1 polymer ?
#
loop_
_entity_poly.entity_id
_entity_poly.type
_entity_poly.pdbx_seq_one_letter_code
_entity_poly.pdbx_strand_id
1 'polypeptide(L)'
;MTAQRAAATETLKDLAAARALAPPEVLAQAETIRALLVEQVSATGGHLGPNLGVVELTIALHRVFDSPRDALIFDTGHQAYVHKLLTGRSAGFDRLRQPGGLSGYPSRAESVHDWVENSHASTALSYADGLAKARQLAGEQDRAVIAVIGDGALTGAWLGRR
;
A
#
# COMPACT_ATOMS: atom_id res chain seq x y z
N MET A 1 -17.84 7.97 -20.40
CA MET A 1 -17.23 7.56 -19.12
C MET A 1 -15.98 6.68 -19.27
N THR A 2 -15.82 5.92 -20.36
CA THR A 2 -14.66 5.04 -20.60
C THR A 2 -13.35 5.75 -20.93
N ALA A 3 -13.36 6.91 -21.57
CA ALA A 3 -12.14 7.64 -21.95
C ALA A 3 -11.38 8.25 -20.74
N GLN A 4 -12.09 8.65 -19.68
CA GLN A 4 -11.50 9.28 -18.50
C GLN A 4 -10.82 8.26 -17.57
N ARG A 5 -11.35 7.01 -17.54
CA ARG A 5 -10.76 5.85 -16.85
C ARG A 5 -9.39 5.44 -17.41
N ALA A 6 -9.27 5.39 -18.73
CA ALA A 6 -8.00 5.08 -19.39
C ALA A 6 -6.97 6.19 -19.13
N ALA A 7 -7.38 7.46 -19.27
CA ALA A 7 -6.50 8.62 -19.12
C ALA A 7 -5.88 8.75 -17.71
N ALA A 8 -6.65 8.50 -16.65
CA ALA A 8 -6.16 8.57 -15.26
C ALA A 8 -5.18 7.44 -14.92
N THR A 9 -5.34 6.27 -15.53
CA THR A 9 -4.46 5.12 -15.34
C THR A 9 -3.17 5.28 -16.16
N GLU A 10 -3.24 5.88 -17.35
CA GLU A 10 -2.09 6.20 -18.21
C GLU A 10 -1.17 7.27 -17.62
N THR A 11 -1.70 8.18 -16.79
CA THR A 11 -0.90 9.22 -16.12
C THR A 11 -0.29 8.77 -14.80
N LEU A 12 -0.72 7.63 -14.25
CA LEU A 12 -0.22 7.14 -12.98
C LEU A 12 1.18 6.55 -13.16
N LYS A 13 2.18 7.22 -12.59
CA LYS A 13 3.55 6.74 -12.57
C LYS A 13 3.71 5.59 -11.57
N ASP A 14 4.38 4.53 -12.01
CA ASP A 14 4.68 3.35 -11.19
C ASP A 14 5.80 3.63 -10.17
N LEU A 15 6.17 2.61 -9.39
CA LEU A 15 7.21 2.67 -8.37
C LEU A 15 8.53 3.27 -8.89
N ALA A 16 9.00 2.81 -10.06
CA ALA A 16 10.28 3.23 -10.62
C ALA A 16 10.24 4.71 -11.00
N ALA A 17 9.15 5.13 -11.64
CA ALA A 17 8.95 6.52 -12.02
C ALA A 17 8.68 7.42 -10.80
N ALA A 18 8.01 6.93 -9.75
CA ALA A 18 7.69 7.69 -8.55
C ALA A 18 8.94 8.16 -7.78
N ARG A 19 10.02 7.36 -7.79
CA ARG A 19 11.32 7.72 -7.17
C ARG A 19 11.97 8.94 -7.81
N ALA A 20 11.84 9.10 -9.12
CA ALA A 20 12.51 10.15 -9.89
C ALA A 20 11.72 11.48 -9.95
N LEU A 21 10.50 11.53 -9.40
CA LEU A 21 9.65 12.72 -9.52
C LEU A 21 10.25 13.94 -8.80
N ALA A 22 10.19 15.09 -9.45
CA ALA A 22 10.39 16.37 -8.80
C ALA A 22 9.25 16.65 -7.80
N PRO A 23 9.46 17.51 -6.78
CA PRO A 23 8.44 17.79 -5.77
C PRO A 23 7.06 18.19 -6.32
N PRO A 24 6.94 19.05 -7.37
CA PRO A 24 5.64 19.38 -7.94
C PRO A 24 4.96 18.17 -8.61
N GLU A 25 5.73 17.28 -9.21
CA GLU A 25 5.19 16.07 -9.84
C GLU A 25 4.68 15.06 -8.81
N VAL A 26 5.27 15.02 -7.61
CA VAL A 26 4.76 14.21 -6.49
C VAL A 26 3.36 14.66 -6.08
N LEU A 27 3.12 15.97 -6.04
CA LEU A 27 1.80 16.52 -5.72
C LEU A 27 0.79 16.20 -6.83
N ALA A 28 1.18 16.33 -8.09
CA ALA A 28 0.32 15.96 -9.23
C ALA A 28 -0.03 14.46 -9.23
N GLN A 29 0.95 13.60 -8.91
CA GLN A 29 0.74 12.16 -8.73
C GLN A 29 -0.25 11.88 -7.60
N ALA A 30 -0.13 12.57 -6.46
CA ALA A 30 -1.04 12.41 -5.33
C ALA A 30 -2.48 12.81 -5.70
N GLU A 31 -2.68 13.93 -6.42
CA GLU A 31 -3.99 14.33 -6.93
C GLU A 31 -4.59 13.27 -7.87
N THR A 32 -3.78 12.74 -8.78
CA THR A 32 -4.20 11.69 -9.73
C THR A 32 -4.64 10.43 -8.99
N ILE A 33 -3.87 10.00 -7.99
CA ILE A 33 -4.21 8.85 -7.14
C ILE A 33 -5.51 9.10 -6.37
N ARG A 34 -5.68 10.29 -5.76
CA ARG A 34 -6.92 10.62 -5.04
C ARG A 34 -8.14 10.59 -5.94
N ALA A 35 -8.06 11.17 -7.13
CA ALA A 35 -9.13 11.13 -8.12
C ALA A 35 -9.50 9.68 -8.49
N LEU A 36 -8.50 8.83 -8.76
CA LEU A 36 -8.72 7.42 -9.08
C LEU A 36 -9.35 6.66 -7.91
N LEU A 37 -8.89 6.87 -6.68
CA LEU A 37 -9.46 6.24 -5.50
C LEU A 37 -10.92 6.62 -5.32
N VAL A 38 -11.27 7.91 -5.41
CA VAL A 38 -12.65 8.37 -5.30
C VAL A 38 -13.52 7.74 -6.40
N GLU A 39 -13.05 7.72 -7.64
CA GLU A 39 -13.82 7.16 -8.75
C GLU A 39 -14.05 5.66 -8.59
N GLN A 40 -12.98 4.87 -8.40
CA GLN A 40 -13.07 3.42 -8.42
C GLN A 40 -13.70 2.87 -7.14
N VAL A 41 -13.28 3.35 -5.97
CA VAL A 41 -13.79 2.80 -4.70
C VAL A 41 -15.24 3.21 -4.45
N SER A 42 -15.69 4.37 -4.96
CA SER A 42 -17.12 4.73 -4.88
C SER A 42 -17.99 3.84 -5.77
N ALA A 43 -17.44 3.32 -6.87
CA ALA A 43 -18.17 2.43 -7.78
C ALA A 43 -18.19 0.97 -7.29
N THR A 44 -17.07 0.46 -6.76
CA THR A 44 -16.93 -0.94 -6.34
C THR A 44 -17.19 -1.19 -4.86
N GLY A 45 -17.23 -0.12 -4.05
CA GLY A 45 -17.16 -0.19 -2.60
C GLY A 45 -15.74 -0.50 -2.09
N GLY A 46 -15.54 -0.33 -0.78
CA GLY A 46 -14.26 -0.59 -0.10
C GLY A 46 -13.85 0.53 0.85
N HIS A 47 -12.57 0.53 1.24
CA HIS A 47 -12.04 1.39 2.30
C HIS A 47 -11.53 2.73 1.76
N LEU A 48 -12.42 3.63 1.34
CA LEU A 48 -12.00 4.90 0.74
C LEU A 48 -11.25 5.81 1.75
N GLY A 49 -11.84 6.07 2.92
CA GLY A 49 -11.31 7.03 3.90
C GLY A 49 -9.85 6.76 4.32
N PRO A 50 -9.51 5.53 4.77
CA PRO A 50 -8.13 5.20 5.15
C PRO A 50 -7.12 5.38 4.01
N ASN A 51 -7.51 5.10 2.76
CA ASN A 51 -6.60 5.22 1.62
C ASN A 51 -6.37 6.67 1.20
N LEU A 52 -7.38 7.55 1.31
CA LEU A 52 -7.19 8.98 1.09
C LEU A 52 -6.22 9.60 2.10
N GLY A 53 -6.22 9.10 3.34
CA GLY A 53 -5.34 9.60 4.40
C GLY A 53 -3.87 9.18 4.31
N VAL A 54 -3.51 8.24 3.42
CA VAL A 54 -2.14 7.69 3.32
C VAL A 54 -1.53 7.85 1.93
N VAL A 55 -2.10 8.66 1.05
CA VAL A 55 -1.59 8.84 -0.33
C VAL A 55 -0.14 9.32 -0.33
N GLU A 56 0.12 10.45 0.30
CA GLU A 56 1.44 11.08 0.32
C GLU A 56 2.43 10.23 1.11
N LEU A 57 1.98 9.66 2.24
CA LEU A 57 2.79 8.75 3.05
C LEU A 57 3.25 7.56 2.21
N THR A 58 2.35 6.93 1.46
CA THR A 58 2.67 5.75 0.67
C THR A 58 3.59 6.09 -0.51
N ILE A 59 3.40 7.24 -1.16
CA ILE A 59 4.33 7.72 -2.18
C ILE A 59 5.71 7.97 -1.57
N ALA A 60 5.79 8.64 -0.42
CA ALA A 60 7.04 8.94 0.26
C ALA A 60 7.79 7.67 0.67
N LEU A 61 7.09 6.68 1.24
CA LEU A 61 7.66 5.38 1.59
C LEU A 61 8.27 4.68 0.38
N HIS A 62 7.54 4.64 -0.75
CA HIS A 62 8.04 4.02 -1.98
C HIS A 62 9.13 4.83 -2.68
N ARG A 63 9.28 6.13 -2.38
CA ARG A 63 10.43 6.92 -2.83
C ARG A 63 11.70 6.63 -2.04
N VAL A 64 11.56 6.47 -0.71
CA VAL A 64 12.67 6.30 0.22
C VAL A 64 13.16 4.86 0.30
N PHE A 65 12.24 3.89 0.37
CA PHE A 65 12.54 2.48 0.57
C PHE A 65 12.40 1.67 -0.72
N ASP A 66 13.24 0.67 -0.91
CA ASP A 66 13.32 -0.14 -2.12
C ASP A 66 12.42 -1.38 -2.09
N SER A 67 11.10 -1.24 -2.25
CA SER A 67 10.21 -2.41 -2.31
C SER A 67 10.41 -3.20 -3.62
N PRO A 68 10.51 -4.56 -3.60
CA PRO A 68 10.24 -5.46 -2.47
C PRO A 68 11.47 -5.81 -1.62
N ARG A 69 12.68 -5.33 -1.96
CA ARG A 69 13.91 -5.57 -1.20
C ARG A 69 13.76 -5.10 0.25
N ASP A 70 13.22 -3.90 0.44
CA ASP A 70 12.70 -3.41 1.71
C ASP A 70 11.25 -3.86 1.89
N ALA A 71 10.92 -4.28 3.11
CA ALA A 71 9.61 -4.81 3.43
C ALA A 71 8.71 -3.70 3.96
N LEU A 72 7.65 -3.38 3.22
CA LEU A 72 6.57 -2.50 3.64
C LEU A 72 5.41 -3.37 4.11
N ILE A 73 5.06 -3.28 5.39
CA ILE A 73 3.99 -4.07 6.02
C ILE A 73 2.88 -3.12 6.46
N PHE A 74 1.71 -3.23 5.83
CA PHE A 74 0.54 -2.43 6.19
C PHE A 74 -0.33 -3.20 7.18
N ASP A 75 -0.54 -2.66 8.39
CA ASP A 75 -1.37 -3.31 9.40
C ASP A 75 -2.85 -3.25 9.03
N THR A 76 -3.62 -4.30 9.29
CA THR A 76 -4.99 -4.51 8.78
C THR A 76 -5.10 -4.58 7.25
N GLY A 77 -4.19 -3.95 6.49
CA GLY A 77 -4.08 -4.02 5.03
C GLY A 77 -5.08 -3.15 4.26
N HIS A 78 -6.17 -2.71 4.89
CA HIS A 78 -7.23 -1.95 4.22
C HIS A 78 -6.80 -0.58 3.65
N GLN A 79 -5.70 -0.02 4.13
CA GLN A 79 -5.08 1.24 3.68
C GLN A 79 -3.96 1.04 2.65
N ALA A 80 -3.90 -0.12 1.98
CA ALA A 80 -2.84 -0.46 1.03
C ALA A 80 -3.21 -0.25 -0.45
N TYR A 81 -4.29 0.47 -0.77
CA TYR A 81 -4.70 0.65 -2.18
C TYR A 81 -3.70 1.49 -2.96
N VAL A 82 -3.20 2.58 -2.36
CA VAL A 82 -2.16 3.40 -2.97
C VAL A 82 -0.90 2.56 -3.22
N HIS A 83 -0.57 1.67 -2.28
CA HIS A 83 0.54 0.73 -2.44
C HIS A 83 0.30 -0.19 -3.64
N LYS A 84 -0.90 -0.75 -3.82
CA LYS A 84 -1.25 -1.56 -5.00
C LYS A 84 -1.10 -0.78 -6.30
N LEU A 85 -1.61 0.45 -6.36
CA LEU A 85 -1.51 1.30 -7.55
C LEU A 85 -0.05 1.54 -7.96
N LEU A 86 0.80 1.93 -7.00
CA LEU A 86 2.22 2.23 -7.27
C LEU A 86 3.05 0.98 -7.62
N THR A 87 2.58 -0.22 -7.25
CA THR A 87 3.29 -1.49 -7.49
C THR A 87 2.70 -2.26 -8.67
N GLY A 88 2.29 -1.53 -9.72
CA GLY A 88 1.94 -2.09 -11.01
C GLY A 88 0.52 -2.68 -11.13
N ARG A 89 -0.35 -2.45 -10.14
CA ARG A 89 -1.70 -3.04 -10.12
C ARG A 89 -2.82 -2.04 -10.43
N SER A 90 -2.50 -0.93 -11.08
CA SER A 90 -3.47 0.09 -11.48
C SER A 90 -4.49 -0.42 -12.50
N ALA A 91 -4.06 -1.23 -13.48
CA ALA A 91 -4.92 -1.73 -14.56
C ALA A 91 -6.04 -2.69 -14.09
N GLY A 92 -5.88 -3.36 -12.95
CA GLY A 92 -6.90 -4.28 -12.39
C GLY A 92 -7.75 -3.67 -11.27
N PHE A 93 -7.58 -2.36 -11.02
CA PHE A 93 -8.15 -1.70 -9.85
C PHE A 93 -9.67 -1.46 -9.96
N ASP A 94 -10.21 -1.46 -11.17
CA ASP A 94 -11.66 -1.41 -11.44
C ASP A 94 -12.42 -2.68 -10.99
N ARG A 95 -11.70 -3.79 -10.81
CA ARG A 95 -12.21 -5.06 -10.29
C ARG A 95 -11.86 -5.31 -8.82
N LEU A 96 -11.48 -4.26 -8.09
CA LEU A 96 -11.19 -4.34 -6.67
C LEU A 96 -12.38 -4.94 -5.89
N ARG A 97 -12.06 -5.91 -5.02
CA ARG A 97 -12.97 -6.70 -4.17
C ARG A 97 -14.04 -7.49 -4.94
N GLN A 98 -13.90 -7.64 -6.24
CA GLN A 98 -14.79 -8.47 -7.05
C GLN A 98 -14.24 -9.90 -7.15
N PRO A 99 -15.11 -10.91 -7.35
CA PRO A 99 -14.66 -12.27 -7.64
C PRO A 99 -13.66 -12.31 -8.80
N GLY A 100 -12.50 -12.92 -8.57
CA GLY A 100 -11.40 -13.00 -9.54
C GLY A 100 -10.75 -11.66 -9.89
N GLY A 101 -10.98 -10.61 -9.09
CA GLY A 101 -10.29 -9.32 -9.16
C GLY A 101 -9.30 -9.13 -8.01
N LEU A 102 -8.84 -7.89 -7.82
CA LEU A 102 -7.88 -7.57 -6.75
C LEU A 102 -8.53 -7.66 -5.37
N SER A 103 -7.80 -8.18 -4.40
CA SER A 103 -8.15 -8.22 -2.99
C SER A 103 -8.25 -6.80 -2.41
N GLY A 104 -9.15 -6.63 -1.44
CA GLY A 104 -9.23 -5.43 -0.61
C GLY A 104 -8.09 -5.30 0.42
N TYR A 105 -7.16 -6.25 0.44
CA TYR A 105 -6.03 -6.34 1.38
C TYR A 105 -4.77 -6.74 0.60
N PRO A 106 -3.56 -6.54 1.15
CA PRO A 106 -2.34 -7.09 0.58
C PRO A 106 -2.45 -8.61 0.41
N SER A 107 -1.95 -9.12 -0.72
CA SER A 107 -1.87 -10.55 -1.01
C SER A 107 -0.58 -10.88 -1.76
N ARG A 108 0.16 -11.86 -1.24
CA ARG A 108 1.37 -12.43 -1.85
C ARG A 108 1.10 -13.08 -3.18
N ALA A 109 -0.10 -13.64 -3.35
CA ALA A 109 -0.53 -14.19 -4.65
C ALA A 109 -0.68 -13.09 -5.72
N GLU A 110 -0.95 -11.85 -5.31
CA GLU A 110 -1.10 -10.71 -6.22
C GLU A 110 0.20 -9.95 -6.49
N SER A 111 1.12 -9.94 -5.54
CA SER A 111 2.33 -9.13 -5.66
C SER A 111 3.46 -9.55 -4.73
N VAL A 112 4.69 -9.47 -5.24
CA VAL A 112 5.92 -9.62 -4.45
C VAL A 112 6.13 -8.49 -3.42
N HIS A 113 5.43 -7.37 -3.59
CA HIS A 113 5.50 -6.22 -2.70
C HIS A 113 4.64 -6.39 -1.43
N ASP A 114 3.72 -7.34 -1.44
CA ASP A 114 2.78 -7.59 -0.35
C ASP A 114 3.35 -8.65 0.60
N TRP A 115 4.20 -8.26 1.55
CA TRP A 115 4.92 -9.23 2.41
C TRP A 115 4.01 -10.04 3.35
N VAL A 116 2.89 -9.46 3.79
CA VAL A 116 1.99 -10.03 4.79
C VAL A 116 0.56 -9.95 4.28
N GLU A 117 -0.15 -11.07 4.32
CA GLU A 117 -1.58 -11.12 4.05
C GLU A 117 -2.33 -11.04 5.38
N ASN A 118 -2.85 -9.87 5.73
CA ASN A 118 -3.66 -9.70 6.93
C ASN A 118 -4.89 -8.84 6.67
N SER A 119 -5.97 -9.17 7.38
CA SER A 119 -7.17 -8.35 7.53
C SER A 119 -7.42 -7.97 8.98
N HIS A 120 -6.65 -8.54 9.91
CA HIS A 120 -6.74 -8.27 11.34
C HIS A 120 -5.76 -7.18 11.75
N ALA A 121 -6.24 -6.28 12.61
CA ALA A 121 -5.43 -5.24 13.20
C ALA A 121 -4.40 -5.80 14.19
N SER A 122 -3.38 -4.98 14.49
CA SER A 122 -2.38 -5.21 15.54
C SER A 122 -1.38 -6.34 15.27
N THR A 123 -1.22 -6.78 14.02
CA THR A 123 -0.33 -7.90 13.66
C THR A 123 0.98 -7.45 13.04
N ALA A 124 1.03 -6.28 12.40
CA ALA A 124 2.18 -5.82 11.63
C ALA A 124 3.47 -5.71 12.44
N LEU A 125 3.41 -5.34 13.72
CA LEU A 125 4.60 -5.23 14.57
C LEU A 125 5.26 -6.60 14.81
N SER A 126 4.46 -7.66 15.00
CA SER A 126 5.00 -9.02 15.18
C SER A 126 5.65 -9.53 13.90
N TYR A 127 5.04 -9.26 12.74
CA TYR A 127 5.63 -9.57 11.44
C TYR A 127 6.92 -8.78 11.20
N ALA A 128 6.92 -7.48 11.50
CA ALA A 128 8.07 -6.62 11.32
C ALA A 128 9.26 -7.07 12.18
N ASP A 129 9.02 -7.37 13.46
CA ASP A 129 10.05 -7.88 14.38
C ASP A 129 10.63 -9.22 13.90
N GLY A 130 9.76 -10.18 13.55
CA GLY A 130 10.19 -11.47 13.04
C GLY A 130 11.01 -11.36 11.76
N LEU A 131 10.58 -10.52 10.82
CA LEU A 131 11.28 -10.31 9.55
C LEU A 131 12.62 -9.58 9.76
N ALA A 132 12.67 -8.57 10.63
CA ALA A 132 13.90 -7.88 10.98
C ALA A 132 14.90 -8.84 11.63
N LYS A 133 14.43 -9.71 12.53
CA LYS A 133 15.27 -10.72 13.19
C LYS A 133 15.79 -11.76 12.19
N ALA A 134 14.94 -12.24 11.30
CA ALA A 134 15.35 -13.20 10.26
C ALA A 134 16.44 -12.60 9.35
N ARG A 135 16.29 -11.34 8.93
CA ARG A 135 17.29 -10.62 8.13
C ARG A 135 18.61 -10.46 8.87
N GLN A 136 18.57 -10.08 10.14
CA GLN A 136 19.75 -9.99 11.00
C GLN A 136 20.51 -11.33 11.06
N LEU A 137 19.79 -12.44 11.26
CA LEU A 137 20.37 -13.79 11.34
C LEU A 137 20.93 -14.26 9.99
N ALA A 138 20.36 -13.81 8.87
CA ALA A 138 20.85 -14.06 7.52
C ALA A 138 22.05 -13.17 7.13
N GLY A 139 22.47 -12.24 7.99
CA GLY A 139 23.54 -11.28 7.70
C GLY A 139 23.11 -10.13 6.77
N GLU A 140 21.81 -9.96 6.53
CA GLU A 140 21.26 -8.89 5.69
C GLU A 140 21.10 -7.60 6.51
N GLN A 141 22.13 -6.75 6.52
CA GLN A 141 22.16 -5.51 7.31
C GLN A 141 21.71 -4.26 6.53
N ASP A 142 21.51 -4.39 5.23
CA ASP A 142 21.26 -3.31 4.28
C ASP A 142 19.83 -3.35 3.71
N ARG A 143 18.89 -3.94 4.46
CA ARG A 143 17.47 -4.05 4.09
C ARG A 143 16.56 -3.62 5.23
N ALA A 144 15.69 -2.66 4.97
CA ALA A 144 14.77 -2.09 5.95
C ALA A 144 13.45 -2.88 6.04
N VAL A 145 12.90 -2.94 7.26
CA VAL A 145 11.54 -3.45 7.53
C VAL A 145 10.73 -2.31 8.14
N ILE A 146 9.60 -1.99 7.51
CA ILE A 146 8.77 -0.83 7.83
C ILE A 146 7.35 -1.31 8.08
N ALA A 147 6.84 -1.04 9.28
CA ALA A 147 5.45 -1.27 9.63
C ALA A 147 4.66 0.04 9.52
N VAL A 148 3.55 0.02 8.79
CA VAL A 148 2.59 1.13 8.68
C VAL A 148 1.35 0.75 9.49
N ILE A 149 1.17 1.38 10.65
CA ILE A 149 0.13 1.05 11.61
C ILE A 149 -0.78 2.25 11.88
N GLY A 150 -2.09 2.02 11.86
CA GLY A 150 -3.08 3.00 12.32
C GLY A 150 -3.10 3.10 13.84
N ASP A 151 -3.46 4.26 14.37
CA ASP A 151 -3.60 4.52 15.81
C ASP A 151 -4.59 3.56 16.50
N GLY A 152 -5.75 3.30 15.88
CA GLY A 152 -6.72 2.32 16.38
C GLY A 152 -6.12 0.91 16.48
N ALA A 153 -5.38 0.49 15.45
CA ALA A 153 -4.68 -0.79 15.42
C ALA A 153 -3.54 -0.87 16.45
N LEU A 154 -2.89 0.25 16.75
CA LEU A 154 -1.87 0.31 17.79
C LEU A 154 -2.49 0.00 19.16
N THR A 155 -3.65 0.58 19.49
CA THR A 155 -4.29 0.36 20.79
C THR A 155 -4.78 -1.07 21.03
N GLY A 156 -5.17 -1.81 19.98
CA GLY A 156 -5.59 -3.21 20.08
C GLY A 156 -4.51 -4.15 20.64
N ALA A 157 -3.24 -3.89 20.33
CA ALA A 157 -2.11 -4.67 20.87
C ALA A 157 -1.89 -4.46 22.38
N TRP A 158 -2.32 -3.30 22.91
CA TRP A 158 -2.09 -2.90 24.30
C TRP A 158 -3.30 -3.14 25.22
N LEU A 159 -4.53 -3.10 24.70
CA LEU A 159 -5.76 -3.21 25.50
C LEU A 159 -6.12 -4.64 25.94
N GLY A 160 -5.33 -5.65 25.55
CA GLY A 160 -5.51 -7.04 25.98
C GLY A 160 -4.95 -7.40 27.35
N ARG A 161 -4.41 -6.43 28.11
CA ARG A 161 -3.97 -6.63 29.51
C ARG A 161 -4.83 -5.80 30.45
N ARG A 162 -5.95 -6.36 30.90
CA ARG A 162 -6.55 -6.04 32.19
C ARG A 162 -6.96 -7.34 32.85
#